data_AF-W7QBC1-F1
#
_entry.id   AF-W7QBC1-F1
#
_cell.length_a   1.000
_cell.length_b   1.000
_cell.length_c   1.000
_cell.angle_alpha   90.00
_cell.angle_beta   90.00
_cell.angle_gamma   90.00
#
_symmetry.space_group_name_H-M   'P 1'
#
loop_
_entity.id
_entity.type
_entity.pdbx_description
1 polymer ?
#
loop_
_entity_poly.entity_id
_entity_poly.type
_entity_poly.pdbx_seq_one_letter_code
_entity_poly.pdbx_strand_id
1 'polypeptide(L)'
;MLSVVGLAVSLTFVRFSAPDLALTQLSVEVASMILMILALFFLPQRPPLLVSGRRILRDLILAASLGVVVAMLNYALLTRETLTIADYFLRESLPGGGGTNVVNVILVDFRGFDTLGEITVLTLAGLATFKLLNRMRLFMPSGNLEGIRWSRHRHPMILAVVAQILLPLALLVSVYIFLRGHNQPGGGFIAGLITSVALILQYMARGHDWTRQRLPVSYPVVAVCGLAIAVATGLGSWLFGYPFLTSAFGHFHIPLIGEIELASAMLFDLGVYLAVVGATLMILINLGRVTTVHRPTLEER
;
A
#
# COMPACT_ATOMS: atom_id res chain seq x y z
N MET A 1 7.30 -2.70 -17.98
CA MET A 1 6.18 -3.63 -18.19
C MET A 1 5.23 -3.67 -17.00
N LEU A 2 5.72 -3.75 -15.77
CA LEU A 2 4.88 -3.68 -14.54
C LEU A 2 3.84 -2.54 -14.58
N SER A 3 4.28 -1.29 -14.79
CA SER A 3 3.39 -0.12 -14.89
C SER A 3 2.26 -0.26 -15.90
N VAL A 4 2.52 -0.89 -17.05
CA VAL A 4 1.52 -1.06 -18.11
C VAL A 4 0.47 -2.08 -17.67
N VAL A 5 0.88 -3.15 -16.99
CA VAL A 5 -0.02 -4.14 -16.42
C VAL A 5 -0.87 -3.53 -15.30
N GLY A 6 -0.26 -2.77 -14.38
CA GLY A 6 -0.98 -2.10 -13.30
C GLY A 6 -2.02 -1.10 -13.82
N LEU A 7 -1.67 -0.32 -14.85
CA LEU A 7 -2.61 0.58 -15.52
C LEU A 7 -3.74 -0.19 -16.21
N ALA A 8 -3.44 -1.27 -16.93
CA ALA A 8 -4.45 -2.10 -17.58
C ALA A 8 -5.45 -2.67 -16.56
N VAL A 9 -4.96 -3.20 -15.43
CA VAL A 9 -5.81 -3.71 -14.33
C VAL A 9 -6.66 -2.59 -13.73
N SER A 10 -6.08 -1.41 -13.49
CA SER A 10 -6.84 -0.25 -12.99
C SER A 10 -7.95 0.18 -13.95
N LEU A 11 -7.69 0.19 -15.26
CA LEU A 11 -8.70 0.51 -16.27
C LEU A 11 -9.80 -0.56 -16.33
N THR A 12 -9.46 -1.83 -16.10
CA THR A 12 -10.44 -2.91 -15.94
C THR A 12 -11.33 -2.67 -14.72
N PHE A 13 -10.79 -2.29 -13.57
CA PHE A 13 -11.60 -1.96 -12.39
C PHE A 13 -12.54 -0.78 -12.65
N VAL A 14 -12.07 0.27 -13.31
CA VAL A 14 -12.93 1.40 -13.73
C VAL A 14 -14.03 0.93 -14.68
N ARG A 15 -13.71 0.05 -15.64
CA ARG A 15 -14.69 -0.52 -16.58
C ARG A 15 -15.79 -1.30 -15.88
N PHE A 16 -15.48 -1.95 -14.76
CA PHE A 16 -16.43 -2.68 -13.91
C PHE A 16 -17.00 -1.84 -12.74
N SER A 17 -16.86 -0.52 -12.78
CA SER A 17 -17.38 0.40 -11.75
C SER A 17 -16.85 0.12 -10.33
N ALA A 18 -15.58 -0.27 -10.22
CA ALA A 18 -14.87 -0.49 -8.95
C ALA A 18 -13.81 0.60 -8.69
N PRO A 19 -14.21 1.85 -8.40
CA PRO A 19 -13.28 2.97 -8.24
C PRO A 19 -12.33 2.83 -7.05
N ASP A 20 -12.78 2.29 -5.91
CA ASP A 20 -11.92 2.05 -4.73
C ASP A 20 -10.77 1.08 -5.05
N LEU A 21 -11.07 0.00 -5.77
CA LEU A 21 -10.07 -0.97 -6.24
C LEU A 21 -9.10 -0.32 -7.24
N ALA A 22 -9.61 0.51 -8.16
CA ALA A 22 -8.77 1.23 -9.12
C ALA A 22 -7.79 2.18 -8.43
N LEU A 23 -8.26 2.98 -7.47
CA LEU A 23 -7.43 3.93 -6.72
C LEU A 23 -6.38 3.20 -5.85
N THR A 24 -6.78 2.10 -5.21
CA THR A 24 -5.86 1.25 -4.45
C THR A 24 -4.79 0.69 -5.38
N GLN A 25 -5.19 0.13 -6.53
CA GLN A 25 -4.28 -0.48 -7.50
C GLN A 25 -3.26 0.52 -8.02
N LEU A 26 -3.68 1.74 -8.39
CA LEU A 26 -2.75 2.78 -8.85
C LEU A 26 -1.74 3.15 -7.75
N SER A 27 -2.20 3.28 -6.51
CA SER A 27 -1.35 3.64 -5.38
C SER A 27 -0.33 2.53 -5.05
N VAL A 28 -0.79 1.27 -5.04
CA VAL A 28 0.07 0.09 -4.84
C VAL A 28 1.07 -0.04 -5.99
N GLU A 29 0.66 0.22 -7.23
CA GLU A 29 1.54 0.15 -8.40
C GLU A 29 2.67 1.19 -8.32
N VAL A 30 2.39 2.41 -7.87
CA VAL A 30 3.44 3.42 -7.64
C VAL A 30 4.40 2.95 -6.52
N ALA A 31 3.87 2.45 -5.40
CA ALA A 31 4.69 1.98 -4.30
C ALA A 31 5.56 0.76 -4.70
N SER A 32 4.99 -0.20 -5.42
CA SER A 32 5.68 -1.40 -5.89
C SER A 32 6.71 -1.07 -6.97
N MET A 33 6.47 -0.08 -7.84
CA MET A 33 7.46 0.42 -8.77
C MET A 33 8.66 1.02 -8.05
N ILE A 34 8.43 1.83 -7.01
CA ILE A 34 9.53 2.38 -6.21
C ILE A 34 10.32 1.25 -5.54
N LEU A 35 9.62 0.27 -4.95
CA LEU A 35 10.25 -0.91 -4.36
C LEU A 35 11.09 -1.69 -5.37
N MET A 36 10.53 -1.92 -6.56
CA MET A 36 11.16 -2.66 -7.65
C MET A 36 12.40 -1.94 -8.16
N ILE A 37 12.32 -0.63 -8.41
CA ILE A 37 13.48 0.18 -8.84
C ILE A 37 14.58 0.12 -7.79
N LEU A 38 14.21 0.25 -6.51
CA LEU A 38 15.15 0.17 -5.41
C LEU A 38 15.76 -1.22 -5.25
N ALA A 39 14.98 -2.29 -5.44
CA ALA A 39 15.48 -3.66 -5.42
C ALA A 39 16.41 -3.95 -6.62
N LEU A 40 16.02 -3.54 -7.83
CA LEU A 40 16.81 -3.69 -9.05
C LEU A 40 18.13 -2.92 -8.99
N PHE A 41 18.18 -1.80 -8.26
CA PHE A 41 19.42 -1.08 -8.01
C PHE A 41 20.50 -1.98 -7.34
N PHE A 42 20.08 -2.93 -6.49
CA PHE A 42 20.98 -3.85 -5.80
C PHE A 42 21.19 -5.18 -6.54
N LEU A 43 20.35 -5.51 -7.51
CA LEU A 43 20.46 -6.76 -8.26
C LEU A 43 21.45 -6.65 -9.42
N PRO A 44 22.04 -7.79 -9.87
CA PRO A 44 22.89 -7.81 -11.04
C PRO A 44 22.14 -7.25 -12.27
N GLN A 45 22.70 -6.21 -12.88
CA GLN A 45 22.06 -5.54 -14.02
C GLN A 45 22.20 -6.33 -15.33
N ARG A 46 23.02 -7.40 -15.36
CA ARG A 46 23.09 -8.34 -16.48
C ARG A 46 22.26 -9.57 -16.14
N PRO A 47 21.21 -9.90 -16.91
CA PRO A 47 20.55 -11.18 -16.77
C PRO A 47 21.56 -12.31 -17.05
N PRO A 48 21.39 -13.50 -16.45
CA PRO A 48 22.24 -14.63 -16.76
C PRO A 48 22.20 -14.89 -18.27
N LEU A 49 23.37 -14.75 -18.91
CA LEU A 49 23.54 -15.09 -20.32
C LEU A 49 23.45 -16.61 -20.42
N LEU A 50 22.69 -17.10 -21.41
CA LEU A 50 22.46 -18.52 -21.75
C LEU A 50 21.23 -19.16 -21.08
N VAL A 51 20.07 -18.93 -21.70
CA VAL A 51 18.87 -19.76 -21.52
C VAL A 51 18.74 -20.62 -22.78
N SER A 52 18.70 -21.95 -22.66
CA SER A 52 18.56 -22.82 -23.82
C SER A 52 17.17 -22.68 -24.46
N GLY A 53 17.07 -22.76 -25.79
CA GLY A 53 15.78 -22.67 -26.49
C GLY A 53 14.77 -23.72 -25.99
N ARG A 54 15.25 -24.91 -25.62
CA ARG A 54 14.43 -25.96 -24.98
C ARG A 54 13.85 -25.53 -23.63
N ARG A 55 14.61 -24.78 -22.83
CA ARG A 55 14.12 -24.23 -21.55
C ARG A 55 13.05 -23.16 -21.80
N ILE A 56 13.29 -22.25 -22.75
CA ILE A 56 12.30 -21.21 -23.12
C ILE A 56 11.00 -21.85 -23.59
N LEU A 57 11.07 -22.85 -24.48
CA LEU A 57 9.90 -23.55 -24.97
C LEU A 57 9.14 -24.27 -23.84
N ARG A 58 9.87 -24.97 -22.95
CA ARG A 58 9.27 -25.63 -21.78
C ARG A 58 8.56 -24.60 -20.89
N ASP A 59 9.23 -23.51 -20.56
CA ASP A 59 8.70 -22.50 -19.64
C ASP A 59 7.50 -21.77 -20.27
N LEU A 60 7.51 -21.54 -21.59
CA LEU A 60 6.37 -21.01 -22.35
C LEU A 60 5.18 -21.98 -22.32
N ILE A 61 5.40 -23.28 -22.57
CA ILE A 61 4.34 -24.29 -22.54
C ILE A 61 3.73 -24.38 -21.13
N LEU A 62 4.57 -24.39 -20.09
CA LEU A 62 4.11 -24.43 -18.70
C LEU A 62 3.31 -23.17 -18.33
N ALA A 63 3.80 -21.98 -18.68
CA ALA A 63 3.10 -20.73 -18.40
C ALA A 63 1.77 -20.62 -19.17
N ALA A 64 1.78 -20.99 -20.46
CA ALA A 64 0.58 -20.94 -21.30
C ALA A 64 -0.47 -21.97 -20.85
N SER A 65 -0.06 -23.20 -20.55
CA SER A 65 -0.99 -24.22 -20.05
C SER A 65 -1.62 -23.82 -18.72
N LEU A 66 -0.82 -23.31 -17.77
CA LEU A 66 -1.35 -22.81 -16.50
C LEU A 66 -2.30 -21.61 -16.71
N GLY A 67 -1.92 -20.66 -17.56
CA GLY A 67 -2.75 -19.50 -17.89
C GLY A 67 -4.10 -19.91 -18.52
N VAL A 68 -4.07 -20.90 -19.43
CA VAL A 68 -5.27 -21.46 -20.05
C VAL A 68 -6.15 -22.17 -19.03
N VAL A 69 -5.57 -22.93 -18.09
CA VAL A 69 -6.33 -23.56 -17.00
C VAL A 69 -7.01 -22.51 -16.13
N VAL A 70 -6.29 -21.48 -15.69
CA VAL A 70 -6.86 -20.39 -14.87
C VAL A 70 -7.95 -19.63 -15.64
N ALA A 71 -7.74 -19.36 -16.94
CA ALA A 71 -8.72 -18.69 -17.78
C ALA A 71 -10.01 -19.54 -17.96
N MET A 72 -9.86 -20.85 -18.19
CA MET A 72 -11.00 -21.77 -18.30
C MET A 72 -11.75 -21.88 -16.98
N LEU A 73 -11.06 -21.93 -15.84
CA LEU A 73 -11.70 -21.93 -14.52
C LEU A 73 -12.51 -20.65 -14.28
N ASN A 74 -11.93 -19.48 -14.60
CA ASN A 74 -12.63 -18.21 -14.46
C ASN A 74 -13.85 -18.13 -15.39
N TYR A 75 -13.71 -18.55 -16.65
CA TYR A 75 -14.82 -18.62 -17.61
C TYR A 75 -15.95 -19.54 -17.12
N ALA A 76 -15.60 -20.73 -16.60
CA ALA A 76 -16.57 -21.66 -16.04
C ALA A 76 -17.29 -21.10 -14.80
N LEU A 77 -16.60 -20.34 -13.95
CA LEU A 77 -17.20 -19.69 -12.78
C LEU A 77 -18.13 -18.53 -13.18
N LEU A 78 -17.72 -17.69 -14.14
CA LEU A 78 -18.50 -16.54 -14.60
C LEU A 78 -19.75 -16.92 -15.41
N THR A 79 -19.76 -18.10 -16.01
CA THR A 79 -20.91 -18.61 -16.79
C THR A 79 -21.91 -19.41 -15.95
N ARG A 80 -21.62 -19.60 -14.65
CA ARG A 80 -22.50 -20.34 -13.75
C ARG A 80 -23.43 -19.37 -13.03
N GLU A 81 -24.71 -19.75 -12.90
CA GLU A 81 -25.62 -19.09 -11.97
C GLU A 81 -25.13 -19.32 -10.53
N THR A 82 -24.82 -18.24 -9.83
CA THR A 82 -24.32 -18.28 -8.46
C THR A 82 -25.27 -17.49 -7.56
N LEU A 83 -25.55 -18.04 -6.38
CA LEU A 83 -26.22 -17.28 -5.33
C LEU A 83 -25.25 -16.20 -4.86
N THR A 84 -25.63 -14.93 -5.00
CA THR A 84 -24.80 -13.81 -4.57
C THR A 84 -25.37 -13.20 -3.29
N ILE A 85 -24.49 -12.68 -2.44
CA ILE A 85 -24.84 -11.87 -1.26
C ILE A 85 -24.76 -10.37 -1.57
N ALA A 86 -24.65 -9.99 -2.85
CA ALA A 86 -24.51 -8.60 -3.27
C ALA A 86 -25.75 -7.78 -2.89
N ASP A 87 -26.95 -8.35 -3.09
CA ASP A 87 -28.22 -7.70 -2.74
C ASP A 87 -28.32 -7.39 -1.24
N TYR A 88 -27.78 -8.25 -0.39
CA TYR A 88 -27.71 -8.02 1.05
C TYR A 88 -26.86 -6.78 1.35
N PHE A 89 -25.65 -6.71 0.81
CA PHE A 89 -24.78 -5.55 1.07
C PHE A 89 -25.31 -4.25 0.48
N LEU A 90 -25.92 -4.29 -0.71
CA LEU A 90 -26.54 -3.10 -1.30
C LEU A 90 -27.70 -2.56 -0.46
N ARG A 91 -28.47 -3.44 0.18
CA ARG A 91 -29.60 -3.05 1.04
C ARG A 91 -29.16 -2.61 2.44
N GLU A 92 -28.17 -3.30 3.02
CA GLU A 92 -27.81 -3.12 4.42
C GLU A 92 -26.67 -2.11 4.66
N SER A 93 -25.91 -1.69 3.64
CA SER A 93 -24.77 -0.79 3.86
C SER A 93 -25.14 0.54 4.53
N LEU A 94 -26.25 1.16 4.09
CA LEU A 94 -26.72 2.40 4.70
C LEU A 94 -27.42 2.18 6.05
N PRO A 95 -28.43 1.30 6.20
CA PRO A 95 -29.12 1.15 7.49
C PRO A 95 -28.29 0.43 8.55
N GLY A 96 -27.38 -0.48 8.16
CA GLY A 96 -26.55 -1.27 9.07
C GLY A 96 -25.16 -0.68 9.32
N GLY A 97 -24.53 -0.07 8.31
CA GLY A 97 -23.19 0.53 8.42
C GLY A 97 -23.18 2.06 8.50
N GLY A 98 -24.26 2.72 8.09
CA GLY A 98 -24.36 4.19 8.08
C GLY A 98 -23.62 4.86 6.91
N GLY A 99 -23.25 4.11 5.86
CA GLY A 99 -22.44 4.63 4.76
C GLY A 99 -22.99 4.29 3.38
N THR A 100 -22.86 5.23 2.43
CA THR A 100 -23.28 5.01 1.03
C THR A 100 -22.21 4.34 0.17
N ASN A 101 -20.94 4.31 0.61
CA ASN A 101 -19.89 3.56 -0.07
C ASN A 101 -19.92 2.09 0.38
N VAL A 102 -20.66 1.28 -0.37
CA VAL A 102 -20.84 -0.16 -0.10
C VAL A 102 -19.52 -0.90 0.02
N VAL A 103 -18.49 -0.54 -0.76
CA VAL A 103 -17.18 -1.20 -0.68
C VAL A 103 -16.52 -0.90 0.66
N ASN A 104 -16.44 0.38 1.06
CA ASN A 104 -15.83 0.75 2.33
C ASN A 104 -16.59 0.16 3.52
N VAL A 105 -17.93 0.23 3.50
CA VAL A 105 -18.77 -0.35 4.56
C VAL A 105 -18.59 -1.87 4.66
N ILE A 106 -18.47 -2.58 3.54
CA ILE A 106 -18.13 -4.02 3.58
C ILE A 106 -16.78 -4.22 4.27
N LEU A 107 -15.77 -3.43 3.93
CA LEU A 107 -14.41 -3.61 4.45
C LEU A 107 -14.32 -3.29 5.95
N VAL A 108 -14.93 -2.20 6.42
CA VAL A 108 -14.73 -1.72 7.79
C VAL A 108 -15.83 -2.15 8.77
N ASP A 109 -17.07 -2.32 8.31
CA ASP A 109 -18.21 -2.64 9.18
C ASP A 109 -18.60 -4.11 9.12
N PHE A 110 -18.88 -4.64 7.92
CA PHE A 110 -19.37 -6.03 7.81
C PHE A 110 -18.26 -7.07 7.85
N ARG A 111 -17.11 -6.77 7.25
CA ARG A 111 -15.95 -7.66 7.15
C ARG A 111 -14.69 -7.01 7.73
N GLY A 112 -14.86 -6.20 8.78
CA GLY A 112 -13.77 -5.54 9.51
C GLY A 112 -12.66 -6.48 9.97
N PHE A 113 -12.97 -7.75 10.23
CA PHE A 113 -11.97 -8.79 10.54
C PHE A 113 -10.98 -9.04 9.40
N ASP A 114 -11.43 -9.01 8.15
CA ASP A 114 -10.56 -9.22 6.99
C ASP A 114 -9.59 -8.05 6.86
N THR A 115 -10.08 -6.81 6.97
CA THR A 115 -9.23 -5.61 6.97
C THR A 115 -8.27 -5.57 8.17
N LEU A 116 -8.71 -5.99 9.36
CA LEU A 116 -7.83 -6.14 10.52
C LEU A 116 -6.72 -7.16 10.25
N GLY A 117 -7.06 -8.29 9.62
CA GLY A 117 -6.11 -9.31 9.18
C GLY A 117 -5.11 -8.77 8.17
N GLU A 118 -5.57 -8.04 7.15
CA GLU A 118 -4.74 -7.41 6.12
C GLU A 118 -3.73 -6.43 6.72
N ILE A 119 -4.17 -5.49 7.58
CA ILE A 119 -3.24 -4.53 8.20
C ILE A 119 -2.29 -5.20 9.19
N THR A 120 -2.69 -6.32 9.80
CA THR A 120 -1.82 -7.13 10.66
C THR A 120 -0.72 -7.76 9.83
N VAL A 121 -1.06 -8.42 8.72
CA VAL A 121 -0.09 -9.02 7.79
C VAL A 121 0.84 -7.94 7.22
N LEU A 122 0.31 -6.79 6.82
CA LEU A 122 1.11 -5.67 6.31
C LEU A 122 2.09 -5.13 7.37
N THR A 123 1.61 -4.94 8.61
CA THR A 123 2.45 -4.49 9.73
C THR A 123 3.55 -5.49 10.04
N LEU A 124 3.22 -6.78 10.08
CA LEU A 124 4.20 -7.85 10.29
C LEU A 124 5.21 -7.94 9.15
N ALA A 125 4.79 -7.81 7.89
CA ALA A 125 5.69 -7.78 6.74
C ALA A 125 6.67 -6.61 6.82
N GLY A 126 6.18 -5.43 7.23
CA GLY A 126 7.03 -4.28 7.47
C GLY A 126 8.03 -4.49 8.62
N LEU A 127 7.60 -5.02 9.76
CA LEU A 127 8.47 -5.33 10.90
C LEU A 127 9.52 -6.40 10.55
N ALA A 128 9.11 -7.43 9.81
CA ALA A 128 10.00 -8.47 9.31
C ALA A 128 11.05 -7.87 8.37
N THR A 129 10.62 -7.03 7.42
CA THR A 129 11.54 -6.31 6.52
C THR A 129 12.52 -5.45 7.32
N PHE A 130 12.04 -4.66 8.28
CA PHE A 130 12.90 -3.86 9.14
C PHE A 130 13.95 -4.70 9.86
N LYS A 131 13.56 -5.85 10.44
CA LYS A 131 14.48 -6.74 11.16
C LYS A 131 15.47 -7.45 10.23
N LEU A 132 15.00 -7.98 9.10
CA LEU A 132 15.84 -8.67 8.12
C LEU A 132 16.89 -7.74 7.51
N LEU A 133 16.52 -6.48 7.24
CA LEU A 133 17.41 -5.51 6.63
C LEU A 133 18.38 -4.83 7.64
N ASN A 134 18.09 -4.88 8.95
CA ASN A 134 18.80 -4.11 10.00
C ASN A 134 20.32 -4.35 10.09
N ARG A 135 20.87 -5.36 9.43
CA ARG A 135 22.31 -5.65 9.39
C ARG A 135 22.86 -5.91 8.00
N MET A 136 22.04 -5.77 6.97
CA MET A 136 22.52 -5.94 5.62
C MET A 136 23.29 -4.71 5.17
N ARG A 137 24.43 -4.94 4.52
CA ARG A 137 25.30 -3.91 3.97
C ARG A 137 25.60 -4.29 2.53
N LEU A 138 24.74 -3.83 1.64
CA LEU A 138 24.84 -4.01 0.19
C LEU A 138 25.79 -2.97 -0.38
N PHE A 139 26.71 -3.42 -1.23
CA PHE A 139 27.66 -2.55 -1.90
C PHE A 139 26.95 -1.62 -2.89
N MET A 140 27.24 -0.33 -2.83
CA MET A 140 26.70 0.66 -3.78
C MET A 140 27.58 0.72 -5.05
N PRO A 141 27.06 0.37 -6.25
CA PRO A 141 27.84 0.47 -7.48
C PRO A 141 28.24 1.92 -7.78
N SER A 142 29.51 2.14 -8.15
CA SER A 142 30.05 3.50 -8.41
C SER A 142 29.76 4.04 -9.82
N GLY A 143 29.15 3.21 -10.68
CA GLY A 143 28.76 3.57 -12.04
C GLY A 143 27.76 2.57 -12.62
N ASN A 144 27.28 2.85 -13.84
CA ASN A 144 26.45 1.94 -14.60
C ASN A 144 27.28 0.78 -15.20
N LEU A 145 26.61 -0.16 -15.89
CA LEU A 145 27.24 -1.30 -16.57
C LEU A 145 28.27 -0.93 -17.64
N GLU A 146 28.23 0.29 -18.16
CA GLU A 146 29.09 0.80 -19.22
C GLU A 146 30.30 1.57 -18.66
N GLY A 147 30.45 1.61 -17.33
CA GLY A 147 31.53 2.33 -16.65
C GLY A 147 31.30 3.84 -16.50
N ILE A 148 30.13 4.34 -16.90
CA ILE A 148 29.73 5.73 -16.68
C ILE A 148 29.47 5.91 -15.19
N ARG A 149 30.21 6.83 -14.56
CA ARG A 149 30.05 7.15 -13.15
C ARG A 149 28.70 7.81 -12.91
N TRP A 150 28.05 7.44 -11.80
CA TRP A 150 26.82 8.10 -11.37
C TRP A 150 27.07 9.60 -11.14
N SER A 151 26.06 10.42 -11.42
CA SER A 151 26.12 11.87 -11.17
C SER A 151 26.48 12.14 -9.71
N ARG A 152 27.35 13.14 -9.49
CA ARG A 152 27.67 13.61 -8.13
C ARG A 152 26.48 14.28 -7.45
N HIS A 153 25.50 14.77 -8.21
CA HIS A 153 24.29 15.39 -7.69
C HIS A 153 23.30 14.31 -7.26
N ARG A 154 23.40 13.87 -6.00
CA ARG A 154 22.52 12.84 -5.41
C ARG A 154 21.05 13.28 -5.31
N HIS A 155 20.79 14.59 -5.29
CA HIS A 155 19.47 15.18 -5.11
C HIS A 155 19.21 16.23 -6.19
N PRO A 156 18.62 15.85 -7.34
CA PRO A 156 18.32 16.78 -8.42
C PRO A 156 17.33 17.87 -7.97
N MET A 157 17.66 19.14 -8.24
CA MET A 157 16.86 20.28 -7.78
C MET A 157 15.42 20.25 -8.30
N ILE A 158 15.22 19.85 -9.56
CA ILE A 158 13.88 19.73 -10.16
C ILE A 158 13.02 18.75 -9.36
N LEU A 159 13.55 17.56 -9.06
CA LEU A 159 12.85 16.55 -8.27
C LEU A 159 12.55 17.06 -6.85
N ALA A 160 13.51 17.72 -6.20
CA ALA A 160 13.34 18.26 -4.86
C ALA A 160 12.27 19.36 -4.77
N VAL A 161 12.21 20.24 -5.76
CA VAL A 161 11.19 21.32 -5.82
C VAL A 161 9.81 20.73 -6.11
N VAL A 162 9.69 19.87 -7.12
CA VAL A 162 8.42 19.22 -7.47
C VAL A 162 7.90 18.38 -6.31
N ALA A 163 8.75 17.55 -5.70
CA ALA A 163 8.38 16.75 -4.54
C ALA A 163 7.87 17.63 -3.39
N GLN A 164 8.56 18.75 -3.09
CA GLN A 164 8.17 19.64 -2.00
C GLN A 164 6.78 20.27 -2.22
N ILE A 165 6.43 20.61 -3.47
CA ILE A 165 5.10 21.14 -3.80
C ILE A 165 4.03 20.04 -3.75
N LEU A 166 4.38 18.83 -4.21
CA LEU A 166 3.46 17.70 -4.22
C LEU A 166 3.10 17.19 -2.82
N LEU A 167 3.99 17.32 -1.83
CA LEU A 167 3.72 16.84 -0.46
C LEU A 167 2.44 17.43 0.16
N PRO A 168 2.28 18.75 0.32
CA PRO A 168 1.06 19.30 0.92
C PRO A 168 -0.19 19.00 0.10
N LEU A 169 -0.08 18.97 -1.24
CA LEU A 169 -1.20 18.59 -2.11
C LEU A 169 -1.61 17.12 -1.90
N ALA A 170 -0.64 16.21 -1.84
CA ALA A 170 -0.92 14.79 -1.63
C ALA A 170 -1.46 14.52 -0.23
N LEU A 171 -0.98 15.24 0.80
CA LEU A 171 -1.55 15.15 2.15
C LEU A 171 -2.98 15.69 2.20
N LEU A 172 -3.27 16.80 1.51
CA LEU A 172 -4.63 17.32 1.39
C LEU A 172 -5.56 16.30 0.70
N VAL A 173 -5.12 15.73 -0.42
CA VAL A 173 -5.87 14.68 -1.14
C VAL A 173 -6.05 13.43 -0.26
N SER A 174 -5.02 13.03 0.48
CA SER A 174 -5.08 11.89 1.40
C SER A 174 -6.11 12.11 2.51
N VAL A 175 -6.10 13.28 3.17
CA VAL A 175 -7.09 13.65 4.18
C VAL A 175 -8.50 13.72 3.58
N TYR A 176 -8.65 14.27 2.38
CA TYR A 176 -9.94 14.31 1.69
C TYR A 176 -10.49 12.90 1.38
N ILE A 177 -9.64 12.01 0.85
CA ILE A 177 -10.00 10.61 0.55
C ILE A 177 -10.30 9.82 1.83
N PHE A 178 -9.58 10.10 2.92
CA PHE A 178 -9.84 9.52 4.24
C PHE A 178 -11.23 9.92 4.76
N LEU A 179 -11.53 11.21 4.82
CA LEU A 179 -12.76 11.73 5.41
C LEU A 179 -14.02 11.36 4.63
N ARG A 180 -13.93 11.22 3.30
CA ARG A 180 -15.09 10.87 2.47
C ARG A 180 -15.32 9.36 2.31
N GLY A 181 -14.40 8.52 2.79
CA GLY A 181 -14.35 7.08 2.47
C GLY A 181 -15.64 6.31 2.76
N HIS A 182 -16.38 6.73 3.79
CA HIS A 182 -17.64 6.10 4.18
C HIS A 182 -18.77 6.29 3.16
N ASN A 183 -18.73 7.39 2.39
CA ASN A 183 -19.82 7.78 1.51
C ASN A 183 -19.42 7.80 0.02
N GLN A 184 -18.13 7.93 -0.27
CA GLN A 184 -17.59 8.03 -1.61
C GLN A 184 -16.27 7.25 -1.73
N PRO A 185 -15.79 6.96 -2.96
CA PRO A 185 -14.59 6.15 -3.14
C PRO A 185 -13.39 6.69 -2.34
N GLY A 186 -12.79 5.84 -1.52
CA GLY A 186 -11.76 6.23 -0.56
C GLY A 186 -11.60 5.27 0.62
N GLY A 187 -11.24 5.81 1.78
CA GLY A 187 -11.03 5.04 3.01
C GLY A 187 -9.60 5.09 3.57
N GLY A 188 -9.40 4.48 4.74
CA GLY A 188 -8.15 4.52 5.49
C GLY A 188 -6.95 3.99 4.71
N PHE A 189 -7.14 2.88 3.99
CA PHE A 189 -6.07 2.19 3.28
C PHE A 189 -5.50 3.01 2.12
N ILE A 190 -6.37 3.51 1.23
CA ILE A 190 -5.98 4.31 0.05
C ILE A 190 -5.32 5.61 0.51
N ALA A 191 -5.92 6.30 1.48
CA ALA A 191 -5.35 7.50 2.06
C ALA A 191 -3.95 7.24 2.62
N GLY A 192 -3.75 6.12 3.32
CA GLY A 192 -2.46 5.71 3.85
C GLY A 192 -1.40 5.48 2.78
N LEU A 193 -1.77 4.84 1.66
CA LEU A 193 -0.86 4.65 0.53
C LEU A 193 -0.47 5.97 -0.15
N ILE A 194 -1.42 6.88 -0.35
CA ILE A 194 -1.13 8.21 -0.93
C ILE A 194 -0.14 8.98 -0.05
N THR A 195 -0.37 9.00 1.27
CA THR A 195 0.55 9.60 2.23
C THR A 195 1.93 8.93 2.17
N SER A 196 1.96 7.59 2.12
CA SER A 196 3.21 6.84 2.02
C SER A 196 4.00 7.24 0.78
N VAL A 197 3.38 7.21 -0.40
CA VAL A 197 4.00 7.58 -1.69
C VAL A 197 4.54 9.01 -1.64
N ALA A 198 3.78 9.95 -1.11
CA ALA A 198 4.20 11.35 -0.98
C ALA A 198 5.44 11.50 -0.09
N LEU A 199 5.49 10.79 1.03
CA LEU A 199 6.63 10.79 1.94
C LEU A 199 7.85 10.08 1.33
N ILE A 200 7.65 8.95 0.64
CA ILE A 200 8.72 8.25 -0.08
C ILE A 200 9.33 9.15 -1.15
N LEU A 201 8.50 9.91 -1.87
CA LEU A 201 8.98 10.88 -2.84
C LEU A 201 9.89 11.94 -2.18
N GLN A 202 9.57 12.40 -0.96
CA GLN A 202 10.49 13.26 -0.20
C GLN A 202 11.81 12.58 0.13
N TYR A 203 11.73 11.32 0.59
CA TYR A 203 12.92 10.52 0.91
C TYR A 203 13.84 10.35 -0.30
N MET A 204 13.27 10.08 -1.47
CA MET A 204 14.03 9.97 -2.72
C MET A 204 14.62 11.32 -3.15
N ALA A 205 13.84 12.40 -3.03
CA ALA A 205 14.23 13.70 -3.53
C ALA A 205 15.30 14.39 -2.68
N ARG A 206 15.23 14.28 -1.35
CA ARG A 206 16.08 15.03 -0.40
C ARG A 206 16.95 14.15 0.51
N GLY A 207 16.77 12.84 0.44
CA GLY A 207 17.54 11.87 1.22
C GLY A 207 16.97 11.56 2.60
N HIS A 208 17.53 10.54 3.24
CA HIS A 208 17.08 10.05 4.54
C HIS A 208 17.33 11.05 5.68
N ASP A 209 18.53 11.61 5.75
CA ASP A 209 18.94 12.47 6.86
C ASP A 209 18.14 13.77 6.90
N TRP A 210 17.91 14.39 5.74
CA TRP A 210 17.10 15.61 5.63
C TRP A 210 15.66 15.39 6.09
N THR A 211 15.05 14.28 5.65
CA THR A 211 13.64 13.97 5.96
C THR A 211 13.49 13.58 7.43
N ARG A 212 14.42 12.81 7.99
CA ARG A 212 14.37 12.38 9.40
C ARG A 212 14.58 13.54 10.39
N GLN A 213 15.38 14.54 10.03
CA GLN A 213 15.52 15.76 10.84
C GLN A 213 14.22 16.56 10.92
N ARG A 214 13.38 16.52 9.87
CA ARG A 214 12.11 17.25 9.81
C ARG A 214 10.91 16.46 10.29
N LEU A 215 10.96 15.14 10.14
CA LEU A 215 9.89 14.23 10.53
C LEU A 215 10.48 13.11 11.41
N PRO A 216 10.82 13.40 12.68
CA PRO A 216 11.49 12.47 13.59
C PRO A 216 10.54 11.41 14.15
N VAL A 217 9.78 10.76 13.27
CA VAL A 217 8.75 9.78 13.64
C VAL A 217 9.30 8.36 13.49
N SER A 218 9.01 7.52 14.47
CA SER A 218 9.36 6.09 14.41
C SER A 218 8.28 5.33 13.65
N TYR A 219 8.54 4.96 12.40
CA TYR A 219 7.58 4.21 11.57
C TYR A 219 7.15 2.86 12.15
N PRO A 220 8.00 2.06 12.83
CA PRO A 220 7.54 0.88 13.55
C PRO A 220 6.50 1.20 14.62
N VAL A 221 6.68 2.31 15.35
CA VAL A 221 5.72 2.76 16.37
C VAL A 221 4.42 3.19 15.72
N VAL A 222 4.47 3.96 14.62
CA VAL A 222 3.27 4.35 13.87
C VAL A 222 2.47 3.14 13.40
N ALA A 223 3.15 2.12 12.85
CA ALA A 223 2.48 0.91 12.38
C ALA A 223 1.79 0.14 13.53
N VAL A 224 2.51 -0.06 14.64
CA VAL A 224 1.98 -0.76 15.83
C VAL A 224 0.87 0.04 16.50
N CYS A 225 1.00 1.36 16.59
CA CYS A 225 -0.05 2.24 17.11
C CYS A 225 -1.30 2.18 16.22
N GLY A 226 -1.15 2.18 14.89
CA GLY A 226 -2.27 2.02 13.97
C GLY A 226 -3.02 0.71 14.19
N LEU A 227 -2.29 -0.41 14.28
CA LEU A 227 -2.86 -1.71 14.60
C LEU A 227 -3.53 -1.73 15.98
N ALA A 228 -2.89 -1.12 16.99
CA ALA A 228 -3.43 -1.02 18.34
C ALA A 228 -4.72 -0.20 18.38
N ILE A 229 -4.82 0.89 17.61
CA ILE A 229 -6.04 1.70 17.48
C ILE A 229 -7.16 0.88 16.83
N ALA A 230 -6.87 0.13 15.75
CA ALA A 230 -7.85 -0.72 15.10
C ALA A 230 -8.38 -1.81 16.04
N VAL A 231 -7.49 -2.50 16.77
CA VAL A 231 -7.86 -3.50 17.78
C VAL A 231 -8.65 -2.86 18.93
N ALA A 232 -8.19 -1.71 19.46
CA ALA A 232 -8.87 -1.00 20.54
C ALA A 232 -10.26 -0.54 20.14
N THR A 233 -10.45 -0.13 18.88
CA THR A 233 -11.79 0.23 18.34
C THR A 233 -12.72 -0.98 18.40
N GLY A 234 -12.27 -2.15 17.95
CA GLY A 234 -13.07 -3.39 18.03
C GLY A 234 -13.32 -3.87 19.46
N LEU A 235 -12.34 -3.73 20.36
CA LEU A 235 -12.51 -4.03 21.79
C LEU A 235 -13.48 -3.04 22.46
N GLY A 236 -13.58 -1.81 21.96
CA GLY A 236 -14.54 -0.82 22.41
C GLY A 236 -15.98 -1.33 22.33
N SER A 237 -16.33 -2.08 21.27
CA SER A 237 -17.67 -2.68 21.11
C SER A 237 -18.06 -3.62 22.26
N TRP A 238 -17.09 -4.35 22.84
CA TRP A 238 -17.34 -5.25 23.97
C TRP A 238 -17.75 -4.51 25.24
N LEU A 239 -17.23 -3.29 25.45
CA LEU A 239 -17.61 -2.46 26.61
C LEU A 239 -19.09 -2.08 26.58
N PHE A 240 -19.71 -2.10 25.40
CA PHE A 240 -21.12 -1.81 25.18
C PHE A 240 -21.96 -3.08 24.98
N GLY A 241 -21.40 -4.27 25.19
CA GLY A 241 -22.11 -5.55 25.08
C GLY A 241 -22.33 -6.05 23.65
N TYR A 242 -21.70 -5.42 22.65
CA TYR A 242 -21.78 -5.84 21.25
C TYR A 242 -20.61 -6.76 20.87
N PRO A 243 -20.73 -7.59 19.82
CA PRO A 243 -19.62 -8.37 19.28
C PRO A 243 -18.43 -7.49 18.86
N PHE A 244 -17.24 -8.11 18.77
CA PHE A 244 -16.01 -7.41 18.35
C PHE A 244 -16.17 -6.78 16.96
N LEU A 245 -15.68 -5.55 16.78
CA LEU A 245 -15.81 -4.77 15.53
C LEU A 245 -17.26 -4.50 15.12
N THR A 246 -18.18 -4.43 16.07
CA THR A 246 -19.51 -3.85 15.79
C THR A 246 -19.38 -2.34 15.73
N SER A 247 -19.65 -1.76 14.57
CA SER A 247 -19.63 -0.31 14.39
C SER A 247 -20.90 0.34 14.93
N ALA A 248 -20.72 1.52 15.54
CA ALA A 248 -21.79 2.43 15.88
C ALA A 248 -21.65 3.70 15.04
N PHE A 249 -22.76 4.23 14.56
CA PHE A 249 -22.82 5.50 13.84
C PHE A 249 -23.78 6.45 14.54
N GLY A 250 -23.46 7.74 14.49
CA GLY A 250 -24.31 8.80 15.04
C GLY A 250 -24.16 10.10 14.25
N HIS A 251 -25.24 10.86 14.19
CA HIS A 251 -25.23 12.21 13.62
C HIS A 251 -24.90 13.20 14.73
N PHE A 252 -23.78 13.92 14.57
CA PHE A 252 -23.35 14.95 15.50
C PHE A 252 -23.40 16.30 14.83
N HIS A 253 -23.99 17.28 15.51
CA HIS A 253 -23.97 18.67 15.06
C HIS A 253 -22.74 19.38 15.64
N ILE A 254 -21.74 19.68 14.80
CA ILE A 254 -20.62 20.52 15.22
C ILE A 254 -20.89 21.96 14.79
N PRO A 255 -20.91 22.93 15.73
CA PRO A 255 -21.05 24.33 15.37
C PRO A 255 -19.91 24.73 14.42
N LEU A 256 -20.27 25.38 13.30
CA LEU A 256 -19.43 25.79 12.15
C LEU A 256 -19.29 24.77 10.98
N ILE A 257 -19.50 23.47 11.21
CA ILE A 257 -19.29 22.42 10.18
C ILE A 257 -20.63 21.81 9.71
N GLY A 258 -21.67 21.84 10.54
CA GLY A 258 -22.99 21.27 10.24
C GLY A 258 -23.16 19.87 10.86
N GLU A 259 -24.10 19.10 10.33
CA GLU A 259 -24.28 17.70 10.73
C GLU A 259 -23.20 16.81 10.11
N ILE A 260 -22.49 16.08 10.96
CA ILE A 260 -21.51 15.09 10.53
C ILE A 260 -21.92 13.70 11.02
N GLU A 261 -21.83 12.73 10.12
CA GLU A 261 -21.93 11.32 10.45
C GLU A 261 -20.58 10.88 11.03
N LEU A 262 -20.52 10.71 12.35
CA LEU A 262 -19.37 10.08 13.00
C LEU A 262 -19.69 8.62 13.25
N ALA A 263 -18.96 7.76 12.57
CA ALA A 263 -18.97 6.33 12.81
C ALA A 263 -17.70 5.94 13.58
N SER A 264 -17.81 4.99 14.51
CA SER A 264 -16.64 4.33 15.11
C SER A 264 -15.75 3.70 14.04
N ALA A 265 -16.31 3.38 12.87
CA ALA A 265 -15.60 2.99 11.65
C ALA A 265 -14.48 3.97 11.26
N MET A 266 -14.66 5.28 11.48
CA MET A 266 -13.60 6.27 11.19
C MET A 266 -12.36 6.10 12.08
N LEU A 267 -12.54 5.65 13.33
CA LEU A 267 -11.42 5.38 14.23
C LEU A 267 -10.70 4.09 13.82
N PHE A 268 -11.45 3.08 13.37
CA PHE A 268 -10.88 1.88 12.77
C PHE A 268 -10.08 2.23 11.51
N ASP A 269 -10.64 3.03 10.61
CA ASP A 269 -9.98 3.54 9.40
C ASP A 269 -8.73 4.37 9.72
N LEU A 270 -8.73 5.15 10.82
CA LEU A 270 -7.54 5.86 11.29
C LEU A 270 -6.44 4.87 11.70
N GLY A 271 -6.81 3.78 12.38
CA GLY A 271 -5.91 2.67 12.68
C GLY A 271 -5.31 2.04 11.41
N VAL A 272 -6.16 1.75 10.42
CA VAL A 272 -5.76 1.25 9.10
C VAL A 272 -4.79 2.22 8.42
N TYR A 273 -5.12 3.51 8.35
CA TYR A 273 -4.30 4.56 7.77
C TYR A 273 -2.89 4.59 8.38
N LEU A 274 -2.80 4.62 9.70
CA LEU A 274 -1.52 4.64 10.41
C LEU A 274 -0.73 3.34 10.20
N ALA A 275 -1.39 2.19 10.23
CA ALA A 275 -0.76 0.89 9.97
C ALA A 275 -0.15 0.84 8.57
N VAL A 276 -0.89 1.28 7.54
CA VAL A 276 -0.44 1.33 6.15
C VAL A 276 0.73 2.29 5.97
N VAL A 277 0.64 3.50 6.54
CA VAL A 277 1.73 4.49 6.47
C VAL A 277 3.00 3.97 7.13
N GLY A 278 2.88 3.46 8.36
CA GLY A 278 4.01 2.95 9.12
C GLY A 278 4.67 1.75 8.45
N ALA A 279 3.87 0.78 7.99
CA ALA A 279 4.38 -0.43 7.35
C ALA A 279 5.04 -0.14 5.98
N THR A 280 4.39 0.64 5.13
CA THR A 280 4.90 0.98 3.79
C THR A 280 6.23 1.73 3.87
N LEU A 281 6.30 2.74 4.74
CA LEU A 281 7.54 3.51 4.95
C LEU A 281 8.64 2.64 5.55
N MET A 282 8.29 1.73 6.46
CA MET A 282 9.24 0.80 7.03
C MET A 282 9.83 -0.15 5.98
N ILE A 283 9.03 -0.68 5.04
CA ILE A 283 9.54 -1.53 3.96
C ILE A 283 10.51 -0.74 3.07
N LEU A 284 10.08 0.44 2.62
CA LEU A 284 10.79 1.17 1.57
C LEU A 284 12.03 1.92 2.07
N ILE A 285 11.95 2.57 3.24
CA ILE A 285 13.09 3.34 3.78
C ILE A 285 14.23 2.41 4.21
N ASN A 286 13.92 1.23 4.76
CA ASN A 286 14.97 0.30 5.19
C ASN A 286 15.72 -0.31 4.01
N LEU A 287 15.04 -0.53 2.87
CA LEU A 287 15.70 -0.93 1.64
C LEU A 287 16.61 0.19 1.08
N GLY A 288 16.30 1.46 1.34
CA GLY A 288 17.18 2.57 0.98
C GLY A 288 18.45 2.66 1.84
N ARG A 289 18.41 2.14 3.08
CA ARG A 289 19.48 2.28 4.08
C ARG A 289 20.48 1.13 4.10
N VAL A 290 20.27 0.07 3.33
CA VAL A 290 21.18 -1.09 3.27
C VAL A 290 22.48 -0.79 2.51
N THR A 291 22.70 0.41 1.97
CA THR A 291 23.93 0.73 1.21
C THR A 291 25.16 0.93 2.08
N THR A 292 26.31 0.42 1.63
CA THR A 292 27.65 0.77 2.11
C THR A 292 28.57 1.13 0.93
N VAL A 293 29.43 2.12 1.14
CA VAL A 293 30.51 2.49 0.17
C VAL A 293 31.64 1.46 0.21
N HIS A 294 31.76 0.71 1.31
CA HIS A 294 32.81 -0.26 1.51
C HIS A 294 32.47 -1.56 0.77
N ARG A 295 33.27 -1.90 -0.25
CA ARG A 295 33.17 -3.19 -0.95
C ARG A 295 33.59 -4.29 0.02
N PRO A 296 32.78 -5.33 0.27
CA PRO A 296 33.27 -6.47 1.03
C PRO A 296 34.44 -7.08 0.24
N THR A 297 35.64 -7.01 0.79
CA THR A 297 36.77 -7.81 0.33
C THR A 297 36.46 -9.24 0.75
N LEU A 298 36.36 -10.15 -0.23
CA LEU A 298 36.41 -11.58 0.07
C LEU A 298 37.81 -11.83 0.63
N GLU A 299 37.95 -11.85 1.96
CA GLU A 299 39.08 -12.55 2.55
C GLU A 299 38.86 -14.03 2.25
N GLU A 300 39.74 -14.57 1.42
CA GLU A 300 39.87 -15.99 1.14
C GLU A 300 39.92 -16.74 2.48
N ARG A 301 38.88 -17.56 2.74
CA ARG A 301 38.89 -18.56 3.79
C ARG A 301 39.29 -19.90 3.21
#